data_AF-A0A9D4KYQ4-F1
#
_entry.id   AF-A0A9D4KYQ4-F1
#
_cell.length_a   1.000
_cell.length_b   1.000
_cell.length_c   1.000
_cell.angle_alpha   90.00
_cell.angle_beta   90.00
_cell.angle_gamma   90.00
#
_symmetry.space_group_name_H-M   'P 1'
#
loop_
_entity.id
_entity.type
_entity.pdbx_description
1 polymer ?
#
loop_
_entity_poly.entity_id
_entity_poly.type
_entity_poly.pdbx_seq_one_letter_code
_entity_poly.pdbx_strand_id
1 'polypeptide(L)'
;MSNPYATVMVSESLSPSMSNPYATVMVSESLSPSMSNPYATVMVSESLSPSMSNPYATVMVSESLSPSMSNPYATVMVSESLSLSMSNPYATVMVSESLSPSMSNPYASVMVSESLSPSMSNPYATVMVSESPLSPSMSNPYATVMVSESPLSPSMSNPYATVMVSESLPITVHVQPLRHSHGE
;
A
#
# COMPACT_ATOMS: atom_id res chain seq x y z
N MET A 1 20.25 -26.46 18.89
CA MET A 1 19.90 -25.84 17.59
C MET A 1 18.55 -25.18 17.78
N SER A 2 18.46 -23.87 17.59
CA SER A 2 17.17 -23.16 17.66
C SER A 2 16.38 -23.43 16.39
N ASN A 3 15.08 -23.69 16.51
CA ASN A 3 14.20 -23.84 15.35
C ASN A 3 14.13 -22.50 14.60
N PRO A 4 14.52 -22.40 13.31
CA PRO A 4 14.51 -21.12 12.59
C PRO A 4 13.12 -20.69 12.12
N TYR A 5 12.12 -21.53 12.32
CA TYR A 5 10.74 -21.32 11.92
C TYR A 5 9.84 -21.09 13.13
N ALA A 6 8.97 -20.09 13.02
CA ALA A 6 7.85 -19.94 13.94
C ALA A 6 6.52 -19.92 13.18
N THR A 7 5.58 -20.71 13.68
CA THR A 7 4.20 -20.77 13.17
C THR A 7 3.25 -20.55 14.33
N VAL A 8 2.35 -19.59 14.17
CA VAL A 8 1.34 -19.23 15.16
C VAL A 8 -0.03 -19.33 14.50
N MET A 9 -0.93 -20.09 15.11
CA MET A 9 -2.33 -20.25 14.69
C MET A 9 -3.22 -20.04 15.90
N VAL A 10 -4.03 -19.00 15.89
CA VAL A 10 -4.89 -18.62 17.02
C VAL A 10 -6.23 -18.14 16.48
N SER A 11 -7.33 -18.55 17.09
CA SER A 11 -8.67 -18.06 16.70
C SER A 11 -8.97 -16.68 17.30
N GLU A 12 -8.36 -16.37 18.43
CA GLU A 12 -8.57 -15.17 19.24
C GLU A 12 -7.52 -14.09 18.96
N SER A 13 -7.72 -12.96 19.61
CA SER A 13 -6.84 -11.79 19.60
C SER A 13 -5.42 -12.05 20.16
N LEU A 14 -4.37 -11.56 19.49
CA LEU A 14 -2.96 -11.76 19.89
C LEU A 14 -2.05 -10.54 19.60
N SER A 15 -1.04 -10.34 20.45
CA SER A 15 0.02 -9.32 20.24
C SER A 15 1.42 -9.90 20.47
N PRO A 16 1.93 -10.80 19.61
CA PRO A 16 3.19 -11.48 19.82
C PRO A 16 4.40 -10.60 19.40
N SER A 17 5.56 -10.89 19.99
CA SER A 17 6.86 -10.40 19.52
C SER A 17 7.65 -11.55 18.92
N MET A 18 8.08 -11.42 17.67
CA MET A 18 8.69 -12.52 16.91
C MET A 18 10.03 -12.11 16.29
N SER A 19 11.07 -12.92 16.54
CA SER A 19 12.44 -12.74 16.04
C SER A 19 13.05 -14.05 15.52
N ASN A 20 12.33 -14.71 14.61
CA ASN A 20 12.74 -15.92 13.93
C ASN A 20 13.14 -15.62 12.47
N PRO A 21 14.09 -16.35 11.87
CA PRO A 21 14.41 -16.24 10.45
C PRO A 21 13.17 -16.26 9.54
N TYR A 22 12.19 -17.10 9.86
CA TYR A 22 10.93 -17.26 9.15
C TYR A 22 9.75 -17.25 10.12
N ALA A 23 8.78 -16.36 9.91
CA ALA A 23 7.56 -16.29 10.71
C ALA A 23 6.31 -16.42 9.83
N THR A 24 5.39 -17.30 10.25
CA THR A 24 4.03 -17.41 9.67
C THR A 24 3.01 -17.26 10.78
N VAL A 25 2.07 -16.33 10.62
CA VAL A 25 1.00 -16.08 11.60
C VAL A 25 -0.35 -16.12 10.91
N MET A 26 -1.27 -16.91 11.47
CA MET A 26 -2.67 -17.01 11.07
C MET A 26 -3.56 -16.69 12.26
N VAL A 27 -4.41 -15.67 12.13
CA VAL A 27 -5.36 -15.27 13.18
C VAL A 27 -6.75 -15.04 12.59
N SER A 28 -7.80 -15.51 13.26
CA SER A 28 -9.17 -15.23 12.81
C SER A 28 -9.60 -13.81 13.17
N GLU A 29 -9.50 -13.43 14.45
CA GLU A 29 -9.90 -12.11 14.95
C GLU A 29 -8.82 -11.03 14.76
N SER A 30 -8.22 -10.55 15.85
CA SER A 30 -7.31 -9.40 15.84
C SER A 30 -5.85 -9.76 16.10
N LEU A 31 -4.92 -9.09 15.41
CA LEU A 31 -3.49 -9.34 15.56
C LEU A 31 -2.70 -8.03 15.55
N SER A 32 -1.91 -7.78 16.60
CA SER A 32 -1.03 -6.61 16.72
C SER A 32 0.43 -7.02 17.03
N PRO A 33 1.13 -7.64 16.07
CA PRO A 33 2.44 -8.21 16.28
C PRO A 33 3.56 -7.19 16.08
N SER A 34 4.66 -7.40 16.79
CA SER A 34 5.96 -6.79 16.48
C SER A 34 6.87 -7.84 15.85
N MET A 35 7.32 -7.60 14.63
CA MET A 35 8.09 -8.59 13.85
C MET A 35 9.40 -8.00 13.34
N SER A 36 10.49 -8.68 13.69
CA SER A 36 11.84 -8.42 13.18
C SER A 36 12.44 -9.74 12.69
N ASN A 37 11.99 -10.14 11.50
CA ASN A 37 12.24 -11.42 10.86
C ASN A 37 12.72 -11.17 9.41
N PRO A 38 13.72 -11.90 8.90
CA PRO A 38 14.07 -11.90 7.48
C PRO A 38 12.86 -12.08 6.54
N TYR A 39 11.96 -13.02 6.88
CA TYR A 39 10.76 -13.33 6.11
C TYR A 39 9.53 -13.44 7.03
N ALA A 40 8.48 -12.70 6.71
CA ALA A 40 7.21 -12.73 7.44
C ALA A 40 6.02 -12.92 6.50
N THR A 41 5.13 -13.86 6.84
CA THR A 41 3.81 -14.02 6.22
C THR A 41 2.74 -13.92 7.29
N VAL A 42 1.75 -13.06 7.08
CA VAL A 42 0.64 -12.84 8.00
C VAL A 42 -0.69 -12.94 7.27
N MET A 43 -1.59 -13.76 7.80
CA MET A 43 -2.97 -13.92 7.35
C MET A 43 -3.91 -13.63 8.51
N VAL A 44 -4.82 -12.66 8.34
CA VAL A 44 -5.81 -12.29 9.36
C VAL A 44 -7.19 -12.16 8.73
N SER A 45 -8.25 -12.63 9.39
CA SER A 45 -9.59 -12.44 8.83
C SER A 45 -10.14 -11.06 9.18
N GLU A 46 -10.17 -10.67 10.45
CA GLU A 46 -10.78 -9.41 10.87
C GLU A 46 -9.79 -8.23 10.87
N SER A 47 -8.91 -8.10 11.88
CA SER A 47 -8.14 -6.86 12.07
C SER A 47 -6.65 -7.06 12.35
N LEU A 48 -5.80 -6.32 11.63
CA LEU A 48 -4.34 -6.44 11.75
C LEU A 48 -3.68 -5.07 11.89
N SER A 49 -2.94 -4.85 12.99
CA SER A 49 -2.18 -3.63 13.27
C SER A 49 -0.70 -3.89 13.62
N PRO A 50 0.13 -4.33 12.66
CA PRO A 50 1.49 -4.78 12.90
C PRO A 50 2.52 -3.67 12.80
N SER A 51 3.60 -3.86 13.54
CA SER A 51 4.88 -3.17 13.31
C SER A 51 5.87 -4.18 12.72
N MET A 52 6.31 -3.93 11.49
CA MET A 52 7.18 -4.85 10.74
C MET A 52 8.45 -4.18 10.24
N SER A 53 9.58 -4.78 10.60
CA SER A 53 10.92 -4.43 10.13
C SER A 53 11.61 -5.67 9.57
N ASN A 54 11.14 -6.09 8.40
CA ASN A 54 11.46 -7.35 7.74
C ASN A 54 11.99 -7.09 6.31
N PRO A 55 13.08 -7.72 5.86
CA PRO A 55 13.50 -7.75 4.46
C PRO A 55 12.36 -8.06 3.47
N TYR A 56 11.54 -9.06 3.78
CA TYR A 56 10.41 -9.49 2.96
C TYR A 56 9.16 -9.69 3.83
N ALA A 57 8.06 -9.02 3.47
CA ALA A 57 6.78 -9.16 4.15
C ALA A 57 5.64 -9.41 3.15
N THR A 58 4.81 -10.41 3.45
CA THR A 58 3.53 -10.64 2.79
C THR A 58 2.40 -10.57 3.81
N VAL A 59 1.41 -9.73 3.54
CA VAL A 59 0.25 -9.53 4.42
C VAL A 59 -1.03 -9.73 3.63
N MET A 60 -1.92 -10.57 4.16
CA MET A 60 -3.27 -10.82 3.64
C MET A 60 -4.28 -10.58 4.76
N VAL A 61 -5.26 -9.71 4.51
CA VAL A 61 -6.33 -9.40 5.46
C VAL A 61 -7.69 -9.37 4.76
N SER A 62 -8.73 -9.92 5.38
CA SER A 62 -10.07 -9.81 4.81
C SER A 62 -10.66 -8.42 5.09
N GLU A 63 -10.82 -8.03 6.36
CA GLU A 63 -11.55 -6.79 6.68
C GLU A 63 -10.63 -5.56 6.82
N SER A 64 -9.80 -5.46 7.87
CA SER A 64 -9.12 -4.20 8.20
C SER A 64 -7.62 -4.32 8.52
N LEU A 65 -6.81 -3.49 7.86
CA LEU A 65 -5.37 -3.48 8.03
C LEU A 65 -4.84 -2.05 8.30
N SER A 66 -4.09 -1.90 9.39
CA SER A 66 -3.45 -0.65 9.82
C SER A 66 -1.97 -0.85 10.21
N PRO A 67 -1.06 -1.13 9.27
CA PRO A 67 0.31 -1.50 9.55
C PRO A 67 1.26 -0.29 9.50
N SER A 68 2.35 -0.42 10.25
CA SER A 68 3.58 0.35 10.05
C SER A 68 4.66 -0.58 9.50
N MET A 69 5.13 -0.30 8.29
CA MET A 69 6.11 -1.15 7.60
C MET A 69 7.36 -0.38 7.18
N SER A 70 8.52 -0.96 7.50
CA SER A 70 9.85 -0.53 7.06
C SER A 70 10.62 -1.75 6.52
N ASN A 71 10.28 -2.14 5.29
CA ASN A 71 10.67 -3.37 4.64
C ASN A 71 11.24 -3.09 3.23
N PRO A 72 12.38 -3.67 2.83
CA PRO A 72 12.85 -3.67 1.44
C PRO A 72 11.78 -4.07 0.41
N TYR A 73 11.02 -5.14 0.69
CA TYR A 73 9.97 -5.65 -0.18
C TYR A 73 8.69 -5.95 0.62
N ALA A 74 7.57 -5.36 0.22
CA ALA A 74 6.27 -5.63 0.83
C ALA A 74 5.19 -5.91 -0.22
N THR A 75 4.41 -6.96 0.04
CA THR A 75 3.16 -7.25 -0.67
C THR A 75 2.00 -7.22 0.31
N VAL A 76 0.97 -6.43 0.01
CA VAL A 76 -0.22 -6.26 0.83
C VAL A 76 -1.46 -6.54 0.00
N MET A 77 -2.31 -7.42 0.51
CA MET A 77 -3.62 -7.74 -0.06
C MET A 77 -4.69 -7.56 1.02
N VAL A 78 -5.69 -6.73 0.74
CA VAL A 78 -6.82 -6.47 1.65
C VAL A 78 -8.13 -6.52 0.89
N SER A 79 -9.18 -7.13 1.47
CA SER A 79 -10.49 -7.12 0.79
C SER A 79 -11.22 -5.81 1.04
N GLU A 80 -11.45 -5.41 2.29
CA GLU A 80 -12.28 -4.24 2.59
C GLU A 80 -11.46 -2.94 2.76
N SER A 81 -10.72 -2.80 3.87
CA SER A 81 -10.17 -1.50 4.28
C SER A 81 -8.70 -1.51 4.66
N LEU A 82 -7.94 -0.61 4.04
CA LEU A 82 -6.51 -0.43 4.28
C LEU A 82 -6.16 1.03 4.57
N SER A 83 -5.67 1.28 5.79
CA SER A 83 -4.94 2.49 6.16
C SER A 83 -3.47 2.14 6.34
N LEU A 84 -2.59 2.68 5.52
CA LEU A 84 -1.21 2.19 5.43
C LEU A 84 -0.21 3.32 5.62
N SER A 85 0.83 3.08 6.43
CA SER A 85 2.06 3.87 6.40
C SER A 85 3.23 2.97 6.01
N MET A 86 3.90 3.30 4.89
CA MET A 86 4.95 2.47 4.32
C MET A 86 6.13 3.29 3.82
N SER A 87 7.34 2.85 4.17
CA SER A 87 8.62 3.43 3.74
C SER A 87 9.56 2.31 3.29
N ASN A 88 9.35 1.86 2.05
CA ASN A 88 9.89 0.63 1.48
C ASN A 88 10.44 0.89 0.06
N PRO A 89 11.62 0.35 -0.30
CA PRO A 89 12.13 0.32 -1.67
C PRO A 89 11.11 -0.13 -2.72
N TYR A 90 10.41 -1.24 -2.46
CA TYR A 90 9.43 -1.84 -3.37
C TYR A 90 8.15 -2.22 -2.64
N ALA A 91 7.02 -1.71 -3.13
CA ALA A 91 5.71 -1.96 -2.57
C ALA A 91 4.69 -2.38 -3.65
N THR A 92 3.97 -3.47 -3.37
CA THR A 92 2.76 -3.85 -4.12
C THR A 92 1.58 -3.89 -3.16
N VAL A 93 0.52 -3.14 -3.51
CA VAL A 93 -0.70 -3.04 -2.70
C VAL A 93 -1.91 -3.34 -3.59
N MET A 94 -2.73 -4.30 -3.18
CA MET A 94 -3.99 -4.65 -3.83
C MET A 94 -5.11 -4.56 -2.80
N VAL A 95 -6.15 -3.78 -3.09
CA VAL A 95 -7.31 -3.60 -2.21
C VAL A 95 -8.60 -3.68 -3.01
N SER A 96 -9.62 -4.39 -2.54
CA SER A 96 -10.89 -4.41 -3.25
C SER A 96 -11.67 -3.11 -3.00
N GLU A 97 -12.00 -2.77 -1.76
CA GLU A 97 -12.89 -1.63 -1.51
C GLU A 97 -12.16 -0.30 -1.27
N SER A 98 -11.45 -0.14 -0.15
CA SER A 98 -10.97 1.19 0.28
C SER A 98 -9.50 1.25 0.70
N LEU A 99 -8.77 2.18 0.09
CA LEU A 99 -7.34 2.38 0.31
C LEU A 99 -7.00 3.85 0.62
N SER A 100 -6.46 4.10 1.81
CA SER A 100 -5.92 5.40 2.24
C SER A 100 -4.44 5.29 2.67
N PRO A 101 -3.50 5.24 1.71
CA PRO A 101 -2.10 4.99 2.00
C PRO A 101 -1.30 6.30 2.08
N SER A 102 -0.30 6.29 2.96
CA SER A 102 0.85 7.19 2.95
C SER A 102 2.08 6.38 2.56
N MET A 103 2.64 6.64 1.37
CA MET A 103 3.78 5.90 0.84
C MET A 103 4.93 6.81 0.43
N SER A 104 6.14 6.44 0.88
CA SER A 104 7.41 7.07 0.51
C SER A 104 8.40 6.00 0.07
N ASN A 105 8.26 5.57 -1.18
CA ASN A 105 8.84 4.36 -1.76
C ASN A 105 9.47 4.66 -3.13
N PRO A 106 10.72 4.23 -3.41
CA PRO A 106 11.31 4.24 -4.76
C PRO A 106 10.37 3.72 -5.86
N TYR A 107 9.72 2.57 -5.62
CA TYR A 107 8.80 1.93 -6.57
C TYR A 107 7.53 1.48 -5.86
N ALA A 108 6.37 1.92 -6.36
CA ALA A 108 5.06 1.52 -5.85
C ALA A 108 4.12 1.10 -6.98
N SER A 109 3.45 -0.04 -6.78
CA SER A 109 2.31 -0.48 -7.60
C SER A 109 1.07 -0.61 -6.72
N VAL A 110 0.01 0.07 -7.10
CA VAL A 110 -1.26 0.12 -6.36
C VAL A 110 -2.41 -0.26 -7.28
N MET A 111 -3.22 -1.22 -6.86
CA MET A 111 -4.46 -1.61 -7.53
C MET A 111 -5.61 -1.53 -6.54
N VAL A 112 -6.68 -0.83 -6.91
CA VAL A 112 -7.88 -0.68 -6.09
C VAL A 112 -9.13 -0.87 -6.93
N SER A 113 -10.15 -1.56 -6.42
CA SER A 113 -11.41 -1.68 -7.17
C SER A 113 -12.32 -0.48 -6.96
N GLU A 114 -12.53 0.02 -5.73
CA GLU A 114 -13.59 1.03 -5.50
C GLU A 114 -13.16 2.42 -5.01
N SER A 115 -12.18 2.58 -4.11
CA SER A 115 -11.88 3.91 -3.59
C SER A 115 -10.43 4.10 -3.14
N LEU A 116 -9.80 5.17 -3.65
CA LEU A 116 -8.39 5.43 -3.44
C LEU A 116 -8.14 6.91 -3.08
N SER A 117 -7.66 7.15 -1.86
CA SER A 117 -7.23 8.47 -1.36
C SER A 117 -5.77 8.47 -0.91
N PRO A 118 -4.80 8.43 -1.84
CA PRO A 118 -3.39 8.24 -1.52
C PRO A 118 -2.64 9.56 -1.38
N SER A 119 -1.67 9.54 -0.46
CA SER A 119 -0.55 10.46 -0.43
C SER A 119 0.71 9.69 -0.82
N MET A 120 1.26 9.98 -2.01
CA MET A 120 2.41 9.27 -2.55
C MET A 120 3.55 10.22 -2.93
N SER A 121 4.74 9.90 -2.43
CA SER A 121 6.00 10.57 -2.78
C SER A 121 7.03 9.51 -3.20
N ASN A 122 6.91 9.08 -4.45
CA ASN A 122 7.59 7.92 -5.03
C ASN A 122 8.24 8.29 -6.37
N PRO A 123 9.52 8.00 -6.61
CA PRO A 123 10.17 8.11 -7.91
C PRO A 123 9.37 7.48 -9.06
N TYR A 124 8.86 6.27 -8.86
CA TYR A 124 8.06 5.54 -9.84
C TYR A 124 6.78 4.99 -9.19
N ALA A 125 5.62 5.37 -9.74
CA ALA A 125 4.32 4.91 -9.27
C ALA A 125 3.43 4.43 -10.41
N THR A 126 2.80 3.26 -10.22
CA THR A 126 1.70 2.78 -11.06
C THR A 126 0.45 2.63 -10.21
N VAL A 127 -0.67 3.21 -10.66
CA VAL A 127 -1.95 3.20 -9.96
C VAL A 127 -3.03 2.74 -10.93
N MET A 128 -3.80 1.72 -10.53
CA MET A 128 -4.97 1.21 -11.26
C MET A 128 -6.20 1.30 -10.36
N VAL A 129 -7.26 1.95 -10.83
CA VAL A 129 -8.54 2.05 -10.13
C VAL A 129 -9.70 1.69 -11.05
N SER A 130 -10.63 0.86 -10.58
CA SER A 130 -11.78 0.46 -11.40
C SER A 130 -12.92 1.48 -11.30
N GLU A 131 -13.38 1.80 -10.09
CA GLU A 131 -14.56 2.63 -9.85
C GLU A 131 -14.24 3.78 -8.88
N SER A 132 -14.97 4.90 -8.98
CA SER A 132 -15.21 5.90 -7.90
C SER A 132 -14.02 6.80 -7.43
N PRO A 133 -14.30 7.94 -6.76
CA PRO A 133 -13.57 9.19 -7.00
C PRO A 133 -12.13 9.15 -6.52
N LEU A 134 -11.24 9.53 -7.43
CA LEU A 134 -9.82 9.66 -7.20
C LEU A 134 -9.48 11.09 -6.76
N SER A 135 -9.00 11.21 -5.51
CA SER A 135 -8.35 12.42 -5.00
C SER A 135 -6.86 12.16 -4.65
N PRO A 136 -6.05 11.61 -5.56
CA PRO A 136 -4.65 11.36 -5.27
C PRO A 136 -3.87 12.66 -5.15
N SER A 137 -3.05 12.76 -4.11
CA SER A 137 -1.93 13.70 -4.03
C SER A 137 -0.66 12.93 -4.37
N MET A 138 -0.13 13.17 -5.57
CA MET A 138 1.09 12.51 -6.05
C MET A 138 2.17 13.53 -6.36
N SER A 139 3.36 13.30 -5.79
CA SER A 139 4.59 14.02 -6.10
C SER A 139 5.66 13.02 -6.54
N ASN A 140 5.51 12.57 -7.79
CA ASN A 140 6.25 11.46 -8.37
C ASN A 140 6.85 11.89 -9.71
N PRO A 141 8.17 11.74 -9.96
CA PRO A 141 8.76 12.07 -11.26
C PRO A 141 8.15 11.26 -12.40
N TYR A 142 7.87 9.98 -12.18
CA TYR A 142 7.22 9.09 -13.15
C TYR A 142 5.96 8.46 -12.55
N ALA A 143 4.80 8.71 -13.18
CA ALA A 143 3.53 8.18 -12.71
C ALA A 143 2.67 7.67 -13.87
N THR A 144 2.10 6.46 -13.73
CA THR A 144 1.05 5.95 -14.60
C THR A 144 -0.21 5.73 -13.79
N VAL A 145 -1.34 6.30 -14.23
CA VAL A 145 -2.64 6.15 -13.60
C VAL A 145 -3.63 5.63 -14.65
N MET A 146 -4.29 4.51 -14.35
CA MET A 146 -5.35 3.92 -15.17
C MET A 146 -6.66 3.90 -14.39
N VAL A 147 -7.73 4.39 -15.00
CA VAL A 147 -9.04 4.53 -14.35
C VAL A 147 -10.15 4.08 -15.31
N SER A 148 -11.08 3.26 -14.82
CA SER A 148 -12.19 2.76 -15.64
C SER A 148 -13.41 3.69 -15.60
N GLU A 149 -13.94 4.06 -14.43
CA GLU A 149 -15.20 4.83 -14.33
C GLU A 149 -15.15 5.92 -13.22
N SER A 150 -15.78 7.09 -13.46
CA SER A 150 -16.10 8.19 -12.48
C SER A 150 -15.12 9.39 -12.35
N PRO A 151 -15.57 10.59 -11.88
CA PRO A 151 -14.85 11.84 -12.11
C PRO A 151 -13.55 11.94 -11.32
N LEU A 152 -12.49 12.32 -12.03
CA LEU A 152 -11.15 12.53 -11.51
C LEU A 152 -10.97 13.93 -10.93
N SER A 153 -10.41 14.03 -9.71
CA SER A 153 -9.85 15.28 -9.17
C SER A 153 -8.40 15.11 -8.67
N PRO A 154 -7.47 14.60 -9.51
CA PRO A 154 -6.10 14.37 -9.11
C PRO A 154 -5.35 15.69 -8.94
N SER A 155 -4.60 15.80 -7.83
CA SER A 155 -3.55 16.81 -7.68
C SER A 155 -2.21 16.13 -7.94
N MET A 156 -1.64 16.36 -9.12
CA MET A 156 -0.38 15.74 -9.55
C MET A 156 0.68 16.81 -9.81
N SER A 157 1.80 16.69 -9.09
CA SER A 157 3.03 17.46 -9.34
C SER A 157 4.08 16.52 -9.94
N ASN A 158 3.83 16.06 -11.16
CA ASN A 158 4.57 14.96 -11.78
C ASN A 158 5.12 15.38 -13.16
N PRO A 159 6.44 15.48 -13.39
CA PRO A 159 7.01 15.84 -14.69
C PRO A 159 6.69 14.86 -15.82
N TYR A 160 6.57 13.56 -15.51
CA TYR A 160 6.26 12.51 -16.49
C TYR A 160 5.07 11.67 -16.03
N ALA A 161 3.88 12.26 -16.06
CA ALA A 161 2.62 11.57 -15.77
C ALA A 161 1.90 11.12 -17.03
N THR A 162 1.43 9.87 -17.03
CA THR A 162 0.45 9.35 -17.99
C THR A 162 -0.83 9.01 -17.24
N VAL A 163 -1.96 9.55 -17.70
CA VAL A 163 -3.29 9.22 -17.18
C VAL A 163 -4.11 8.65 -18.33
N MET A 164 -4.55 7.41 -18.18
CA MET A 164 -5.48 6.76 -19.08
C MET A 164 -6.82 6.61 -18.38
N VAL A 165 -7.87 7.09 -19.03
CA VAL A 165 -9.23 7.00 -18.51
C VAL A 165 -10.10 6.37 -19.57
N SER A 166 -10.83 5.33 -19.18
CA SER A 166 -11.76 4.64 -20.06
C SER A 166 -13.12 5.36 -20.04
N GLU A 167 -13.18 6.68 -20.26
CA GLU A 167 -14.44 7.43 -20.11
C GLU A 167 -15.39 7.34 -21.32
N SER A 168 -16.68 7.49 -21.02
CA SER A 168 -17.71 7.95 -21.94
C SER A 168 -18.09 9.45 -21.77
N LEU A 169 -17.34 10.26 -21.00
CA LEU A 169 -17.52 11.72 -20.81
C LEU A 169 -16.16 12.49 -20.71
N PRO A 170 -16.11 13.84 -20.61
CA PRO A 170 -14.85 14.60 -20.61
C PRO A 170 -14.38 15.10 -19.21
N ILE A 171 -13.09 14.97 -18.93
CA ILE A 171 -12.42 15.39 -17.67
C ILE A 171 -11.46 16.58 -17.89
N THR A 172 -11.37 17.49 -16.91
CA THR A 172 -10.34 18.55 -16.83
C THR A 172 -9.15 18.09 -15.98
N VAL A 173 -7.96 18.00 -16.57
CA VAL A 173 -6.71 17.67 -15.86
C VAL A 173 -5.91 18.96 -15.61
N HIS A 174 -5.60 19.28 -14.35
CA HIS A 174 -4.69 20.38 -14.01
C HIS A 174 -3.29 19.83 -13.72
N VAL A 175 -2.41 19.86 -14.72
CA VAL A 175 -0.98 19.54 -14.55
C VAL A 175 -0.25 20.83 -14.23
N GLN A 176 0.34 20.95 -13.04
CA GLN A 176 1.23 22.08 -12.74
C GLN A 176 2.63 21.79 -13.31
N PRO A 177 3.16 22.64 -14.21
CA PRO A 177 4.54 22.49 -14.67
C PRO A 177 5.50 22.77 -13.51
N LEU A 178 6.60 22.00 -13.44
CA LEU A 178 7.69 22.23 -12.50
C LEU A 178 8.17 23.68 -12.61
N ARG A 179 8.00 24.47 -11.54
CA ARG A 179 8.74 25.73 -11.41
C ARG A 179 10.21 25.39 -11.21
N HIS A 180 10.98 25.45 -12.30
CA HIS A 180 12.43 25.52 -12.22
C HIS A 180 12.81 26.82 -11.53
N SER A 181 13.01 26.78 -10.22
CA SER A 181 13.69 27.83 -9.47
C SER A 181 15.16 27.80 -9.89
N HIS A 182 15.51 28.48 -10.98
CA HIS A 182 16.88 28.94 -11.17
C HIS A 182 17.09 30.02 -10.12
N GLY A 183 17.95 29.74 -9.14
CA GLY A 183 18.39 30.76 -8.20
C GLY A 183 19.22 31.79 -8.94
N GLU A 184 18.76 33.04 -8.89
CA GLU A 184 19.57 34.26 -8.87
C GLU A 184 18.95 35.23 -7.86
#